data_AF-A0A1M5U268-F1
#
_entry.id   AF-A0A1M5U268-F1
#
_cell.length_a   1.000
_cell.length_b   1.000
_cell.length_c   1.000
_cell.angle_alpha   90.00
_cell.angle_beta   90.00
_cell.angle_gamma   90.00
#
_symmetry.space_group_name_H-M   'P 1'
#
loop_
_entity.id
_entity.type
_entity.pdbx_description
1 polymer ?
#
loop_
_entity_poly.entity_id
_entity_poly.type
_entity_poly.pdbx_seq_one_letter_code
_entity_poly.pdbx_strand_id
1 'polypeptide(L)'
;MKPFSLDTVLNHRKRLLNLARGRFAEAQSEYNTVKLQVEQCVAERSGLIDTLAERQRDGIDIDEHVRFANRIDLLKTELERLQRRLQKKHEIVLRERQHLLQKSKEHQVLERLKQRQDAQWRQYLERNEAKALDEVAIMANTRKYR
;
A
#
# COMPACT_ATOMS: atom_id res chain seq x y z
N MET A 1 -30.84 -20.81 -10.87
CA MET A 1 -29.73 -19.82 -10.89
C MET A 1 -28.43 -20.53 -11.29
N LYS A 2 -27.30 -19.83 -11.45
CA LYS A 2 -26.00 -20.45 -11.73
C LYS A 2 -24.97 -20.04 -10.67
N PRO A 3 -24.00 -20.90 -10.32
CA PRO A 3 -22.89 -20.52 -9.44
C PRO A 3 -21.99 -19.47 -10.10
N PHE A 4 -21.23 -18.74 -9.29
CA PHE A 4 -20.29 -17.75 -9.77
C PHE A 4 -19.24 -18.37 -10.71
N SER A 5 -19.04 -17.78 -11.89
CA SER A 5 -18.18 -18.35 -12.95
C SER A 5 -16.86 -17.61 -13.16
N LEU A 6 -16.62 -16.51 -12.44
CA LEU A 6 -15.48 -15.61 -12.67
C LEU A 6 -14.35 -15.78 -11.65
N ASP A 7 -14.20 -16.97 -11.06
CA ASP A 7 -13.16 -17.24 -10.05
C ASP A 7 -11.75 -17.02 -10.57
N THR A 8 -11.47 -17.40 -11.83
CA THR A 8 -10.17 -17.15 -12.47
C THR A 8 -9.86 -15.65 -12.53
N VAL A 9 -10.85 -14.83 -12.87
CA VAL A 9 -10.71 -13.36 -12.94
C VAL A 9 -10.52 -12.78 -11.54
N LEU A 10 -11.28 -13.25 -10.55
CA LEU A 10 -11.13 -12.83 -9.16
C LEU A 10 -9.72 -13.14 -8.62
N ASN A 11 -9.22 -14.34 -8.88
CA ASN A 11 -7.87 -14.76 -8.49
C ASN A 11 -6.79 -13.93 -9.18
N HIS A 12 -6.97 -13.62 -10.48
CA HIS A 12 -6.07 -12.73 -11.19
C HIS A 12 -6.06 -11.31 -10.56
N ARG A 13 -7.22 -10.74 -10.24
CA ARG A 13 -7.31 -9.43 -9.57
C ARG A 13 -6.69 -9.43 -8.18
N LYS A 14 -6.84 -10.53 -7.42
CA LYS A 14 -6.16 -10.72 -6.13
C LYS A 14 -4.64 -10.71 -6.27
N ARG A 15 -4.09 -11.36 -7.31
CA ARG A 15 -2.65 -11.32 -7.63
C ARG A 15 -2.19 -9.89 -7.96
N LEU A 16 -2.95 -9.17 -8.79
CA LEU A 16 -2.63 -7.76 -9.12
C LEU A 16 -2.66 -6.86 -7.89
N LEU A 17 -3.62 -7.05 -6.98
CA LEU A 17 -3.68 -6.33 -5.71
C LEU A 17 -2.44 -6.61 -4.85
N ASN A 18 -2.03 -7.88 -4.74
CA ASN A 18 -0.83 -8.25 -3.98
C ASN A 18 0.44 -7.64 -4.59
N LEU A 19 0.56 -7.63 -5.92
CA LEU A 19 1.67 -6.96 -6.60
C LEU A 19 1.70 -5.45 -6.31
N ALA A 20 0.53 -4.79 -6.38
CA ALA A 20 0.43 -3.36 -6.07
C ALA A 20 0.78 -3.05 -4.61
N ARG A 21 0.43 -3.93 -3.66
CA ARG A 21 0.85 -3.83 -2.25
C ARG A 21 2.37 -3.92 -2.11
N GLY A 22 3.00 -4.87 -2.80
CA GLY A 22 4.45 -5.02 -2.81
C GLY A 22 5.16 -3.76 -3.32
N ARG A 23 4.73 -3.24 -4.48
CA ARG A 23 5.29 -2.01 -5.07
C ARG A 23 5.12 -0.79 -4.17
N PHE A 24 3.96 -0.64 -3.55
CA PHE A 24 3.72 0.45 -2.60
C PHE A 24 4.64 0.35 -1.37
N ALA A 25 4.82 -0.85 -0.82
CA ALA A 25 5.71 -1.07 0.31
C ALA A 25 7.18 -0.78 -0.04
N GLU A 26 7.63 -1.20 -1.22
CA GLU A 26 8.97 -0.91 -1.75
C GLU A 26 9.17 0.61 -1.91
N ALA A 27 8.25 1.31 -2.58
CA ALA A 27 8.32 2.75 -2.75
C ALA A 27 8.35 3.49 -1.41
N GLN A 28 7.58 3.03 -0.42
CA GLN A 28 7.56 3.60 0.92
C GLN A 28 8.89 3.39 1.65
N SER A 29 9.49 2.20 1.52
CA SER A 29 10.80 1.89 2.08
C SER A 29 11.88 2.80 1.50
N GLU A 30 11.94 2.92 0.17
CA GLU A 30 12.90 3.80 -0.49
C GLU A 30 12.72 5.28 -0.11
N TYR A 31 11.47 5.75 0.00
CA TYR A 31 11.18 7.10 0.48
C TYR A 31 11.70 7.31 1.89
N ASN A 32 11.46 6.36 2.81
CA ASN A 32 11.91 6.45 4.18
C ASN A 32 13.45 6.44 4.29
N THR A 33 14.14 5.65 3.46
CA THR A 33 15.61 5.66 3.41
C THR A 33 16.15 7.03 3.01
N VAL A 34 15.60 7.64 1.95
CA VAL A 34 16.04 8.98 1.53
C VAL A 34 15.66 10.05 2.56
N LYS A 35 14.52 9.90 3.22
CA LYS A 35 14.09 10.82 4.30
C LYS A 35 15.09 10.80 5.45
N LEU A 36 15.52 9.60 5.88
CA LEU A 36 16.52 9.46 6.93
C LEU A 36 17.86 10.09 6.53
N GLN A 37 18.28 9.94 5.27
CA GLN A 37 19.50 10.59 4.75
C GLN A 37 19.39 12.12 4.80
N VAL A 38 18.22 12.69 4.48
CA VAL A 38 17.97 14.12 4.62
C VAL A 38 18.08 14.56 6.08
N GLU A 39 17.44 13.84 7.00
CA GLU A 39 17.47 14.14 8.44
C GLU A 39 18.89 14.10 8.99
N GLN A 40 19.68 13.09 8.62
CA GLN A 40 21.10 12.97 8.99
C GLN A 40 21.93 14.14 8.45
N CYS A 41 21.76 14.49 7.18
CA CYS A 41 22.49 15.59 6.55
C CYS A 41 22.14 16.95 7.17
N VAL A 42 20.87 17.16 7.55
CA VAL A 42 20.44 18.37 8.27
C VAL A 42 21.09 18.43 9.65
N ALA A 43 21.05 17.33 10.40
CA ALA A 43 21.63 17.26 11.74
C ALA A 43 23.15 17.46 11.74
N GLU A 44 23.86 16.86 10.77
CA GLU A 44 25.30 17.08 10.60
C GLU A 44 25.60 18.55 10.29
N ARG A 45 24.86 19.15 9.36
CA ARG A 45 25.05 20.55 8.99
C ARG A 45 24.77 21.50 10.14
N SER A 46 23.70 21.28 10.92
CA SER A 46 23.42 22.11 12.09
C SER A 46 24.51 21.96 13.15
N GLY A 47 24.96 20.72 13.43
CA GLY A 47 26.04 20.48 14.38
C GLY A 47 27.35 21.16 13.99
N LEU A 48 27.69 21.19 12.70
CA LEU A 48 28.87 21.93 12.22
C LEU A 48 28.73 23.45 12.34
N ILE A 49 27.53 23.99 12.10
CA ILE A 49 27.26 25.42 12.28
C ILE A 49 27.39 25.81 13.75
N ASP A 50 26.81 25.03 14.65
CA ASP A 50 26.87 25.27 16.10
C ASP A 50 28.32 25.18 16.60
N THR A 51 29.06 24.15 16.17
CA THR A 51 30.48 23.97 16.51
C THR A 51 31.33 25.14 15.99
N LEU A 52 31.09 25.59 14.74
CA LEU A 52 31.81 26.73 14.18
C LEU A 52 31.53 28.01 14.98
N ALA A 53 30.27 28.23 15.39
CA ALA A 53 29.88 29.40 16.19
C ALA A 53 30.48 29.38 17.61
N GLU A 54 30.66 28.21 18.21
CA GLU A 54 31.42 28.05 19.45
C GLU A 54 32.89 28.38 19.26
N ARG A 55 33.53 27.76 18.26
CA ARG A 55 34.96 27.95 17.96
C ARG A 55 35.30 29.39 17.56
N GLN A 56 34.39 30.08 16.86
CA GLN A 56 34.55 31.50 16.54
C GLN A 56 34.58 32.40 17.78
N ARG A 57 33.83 32.04 18.83
CA ARG A 57 33.86 32.79 20.10
C ARG A 57 35.17 32.62 20.85
N ASP A 58 35.78 31.44 20.75
CA ASP A 58 37.05 31.12 21.41
C ASP A 58 38.29 31.58 20.59
N GLY A 59 38.08 32.02 19.36
CA GLY A 59 39.12 32.35 18.39
C GLY A 59 39.57 31.11 17.61
N ILE A 60 39.09 30.99 16.36
CA ILE A 60 39.55 29.95 15.42
C ILE A 60 40.74 30.40 14.60
N ASP A 61 41.56 29.43 14.23
CA ASP A 61 42.47 29.55 13.11
C ASP A 61 41.70 29.71 11.77
N ILE A 62 42.29 30.47 10.84
CA ILE A 62 41.67 30.77 9.54
C ILE A 62 41.52 29.49 8.69
N ASP A 63 42.49 28.58 8.72
CA ASP A 63 42.42 27.36 7.93
C ASP A 63 41.30 26.44 8.46
N GLU A 64 41.12 26.39 9.78
CA GLU A 64 40.03 25.64 10.40
C GLU A 64 38.67 26.25 10.04
N HIS A 65 38.54 27.58 10.08
CA HIS A 65 37.33 28.28 9.65
C HIS A 65 36.97 27.97 8.19
N VAL A 66 37.95 28.00 7.28
CA VAL A 66 37.76 27.66 5.86
C VAL A 66 37.32 26.20 5.69
N ARG A 67 37.88 25.26 6.47
CA ARG A 67 37.46 23.85 6.44
C ARG A 67 35.99 23.68 6.83
N PHE A 68 35.55 24.33 7.90
CA PHE A 68 34.14 24.31 8.30
C PHE A 68 33.23 24.89 7.22
N ALA A 69 33.56 26.05 6.68
CA ALA A 69 32.78 26.70 5.61
C ALA A 69 32.65 25.79 4.39
N ASN A 70 33.75 25.20 3.93
CA ASN A 70 33.74 24.27 2.79
C ASN A 70 32.88 23.03 3.05
N ARG A 71 32.93 22.44 4.26
CA ARG A 71 32.10 21.29 4.60
C ARG A 71 30.61 21.66 4.68
N ILE A 72 30.28 22.82 5.25
CA ILE A 72 28.90 23.31 5.33
C ILE A 72 28.31 23.53 3.93
N ASP A 73 29.09 24.10 3.01
CA ASP A 73 28.67 24.30 1.62
C ASP A 73 28.49 22.97 0.87
N LEU A 74 29.41 22.01 1.08
CA LEU A 74 29.26 20.67 0.52
C LEU A 74 27.96 20.02 1.02
N LEU A 75 27.69 20.05 2.32
CA LEU A 75 26.45 19.51 2.90
C LEU A 75 25.20 20.25 2.40
N LYS A 76 25.28 21.55 2.15
CA LYS A 76 24.18 22.31 1.54
C LYS A 76 23.84 21.76 0.15
N THR A 77 24.84 21.59 -0.71
CA THR A 77 24.62 21.03 -2.06
C THR A 77 24.11 19.59 -2.02
N GLU A 78 24.60 18.79 -1.07
CA GLU A 78 24.12 17.43 -0.85
C GLU A 78 22.66 17.41 -0.37
N LEU A 79 22.30 18.30 0.54
CA LEU A 79 20.93 18.44 1.03
C LEU A 79 19.97 18.80 -0.10
N GLU A 80 20.33 19.75 -0.98
CA GLU A 80 19.52 20.11 -2.14
C GLU A 80 19.35 18.93 -3.12
N ARG A 81 20.38 18.10 -3.28
CA ARG A 81 20.30 16.86 -4.07
C ARG A 81 19.37 15.83 -3.41
N LEU A 82 19.50 15.62 -2.11
CA LEU A 82 18.69 14.66 -1.34
C LEU A 82 17.22 15.10 -1.28
N GLN A 83 16.94 16.38 -1.11
CA GLN A 83 15.57 16.94 -1.14
C GLN A 83 14.90 16.72 -2.49
N ARG A 84 15.59 16.97 -3.60
CA ARG A 84 15.08 16.67 -4.95
C ARG A 84 14.80 15.18 -5.14
N ARG A 85 15.67 14.31 -4.61
CA ARG A 85 15.46 12.86 -4.63
C ARG A 85 14.27 12.45 -3.77
N LEU A 86 14.11 13.05 -2.59
CA LEU A 86 13.01 12.79 -1.67
C LEU A 86 11.67 13.15 -2.32
N GLN A 87 11.59 14.31 -2.97
CA GLN A 87 10.40 14.73 -3.72
C GLN A 87 10.04 13.73 -4.81
N LYS A 88 11.00 13.30 -5.63
CA LYS A 88 10.77 12.26 -6.65
C LYS A 88 10.27 10.95 -6.06
N LYS A 89 10.85 10.51 -4.93
CA LYS A 89 10.38 9.30 -4.22
C LYS A 89 8.98 9.49 -3.64
N HIS A 90 8.66 10.67 -3.13
CA HIS A 90 7.31 11.00 -2.65
C HIS A 90 6.27 10.90 -3.78
N GLU A 91 6.57 11.44 -4.95
CA GLU A 91 5.69 11.32 -6.13
C GLU A 91 5.48 9.87 -6.56
N ILE A 92 6.51 9.02 -6.45
CA ILE A 92 6.38 7.57 -6.70
C ILE A 92 5.45 6.93 -5.67
N VAL A 93 5.63 7.22 -4.37
CA VAL A 93 4.75 6.71 -3.30
C VAL A 93 3.29 7.10 -3.55
N LEU A 94 3.03 8.35 -3.94
CA LEU A 94 1.68 8.81 -4.25
C LEU A 94 1.06 8.06 -5.44
N ARG A 95 1.84 7.85 -6.50
CA ARG A 95 1.39 7.08 -7.68
C ARG A 95 1.09 5.62 -7.34
N GLU A 96 1.99 4.96 -6.61
CA GLU A 96 1.77 3.56 -6.19
C GLU A 96 0.61 3.42 -5.22
N ARG A 97 0.38 4.42 -4.35
CA ARG A 97 -0.81 4.47 -3.49
C ARG A 97 -2.09 4.54 -4.30
N GLN A 98 -2.15 5.42 -5.30
CA GLN A 98 -3.32 5.53 -6.18
C GLN A 98 -3.55 4.24 -6.96
N HIS A 99 -2.48 3.63 -7.48
CA HIS A 99 -2.56 2.35 -8.17
C HIS A 99 -3.07 1.22 -7.26
N LEU A 100 -2.57 1.13 -6.02
CA LEU A 100 -3.07 0.19 -5.01
C LEU A 100 -4.56 0.39 -4.71
N LEU A 101 -5.00 1.64 -4.52
CA LEU A 101 -6.41 1.94 -4.30
C LEU A 101 -7.28 1.50 -5.47
N GLN A 102 -6.83 1.72 -6.70
CA GLN A 102 -7.54 1.29 -7.89
C GLN A 102 -7.65 -0.25 -7.95
N LYS A 103 -6.56 -0.98 -7.73
CA LYS A 103 -6.58 -2.46 -7.71
C LYS A 103 -7.42 -3.03 -6.57
N SER A 104 -7.44 -2.36 -5.42
CA SER A 104 -8.31 -2.72 -4.30
C SER A 104 -9.78 -2.59 -4.67
N LYS A 105 -10.19 -1.46 -5.28
CA LYS A 105 -11.56 -1.25 -5.77
C LYS A 105 -11.96 -2.31 -6.80
N GLU A 106 -11.11 -2.56 -7.80
CA GLU A 106 -11.36 -3.56 -8.84
C GLU A 106 -11.57 -4.98 -8.27
N HIS A 107 -10.78 -5.37 -7.26
CA HIS A 107 -10.98 -6.63 -6.56
C HIS A 107 -12.28 -6.65 -5.76
N GLN A 108 -12.53 -5.60 -4.97
CA GLN A 108 -13.68 -5.56 -4.06
C GLN A 108 -15.02 -5.63 -4.82
N VAL A 109 -15.10 -5.02 -6.01
CA VAL A 109 -16.30 -5.10 -6.87
C VAL A 109 -16.61 -6.55 -7.27
N LEU A 110 -15.61 -7.32 -7.72
CA LEU A 110 -15.83 -8.72 -8.09
C LEU A 110 -16.13 -9.60 -6.88
N GLU A 111 -15.49 -9.32 -5.75
CA GLU A 111 -15.72 -10.08 -4.53
C GLU A 111 -17.16 -9.89 -4.01
N ARG A 112 -17.67 -8.65 -4.03
CA ARG A 112 -19.09 -8.38 -3.70
C ARG A 112 -20.04 -9.04 -4.69
N LEU A 113 -19.70 -9.05 -5.99
CA LEU A 113 -20.50 -9.74 -7.00
C LEU A 113 -20.57 -11.24 -6.73
N LYS A 114 -19.44 -11.87 -6.39
CA LYS A 114 -19.38 -13.28 -6.00
C LYS A 114 -20.25 -13.56 -4.78
N GLN A 115 -20.08 -12.80 -3.70
CA GLN A 115 -20.85 -12.95 -2.48
C GLN A 115 -22.37 -12.88 -2.74
N ARG A 116 -22.81 -11.95 -3.60
CA ARG A 116 -24.22 -11.82 -3.98
C ARG A 116 -24.72 -13.04 -4.78
N GLN A 117 -23.97 -13.50 -5.77
CA GLN A 117 -24.36 -14.68 -6.56
C GLN A 117 -24.38 -15.94 -5.71
N ASP A 118 -23.39 -16.13 -4.84
CA ASP A 118 -23.32 -17.28 -3.93
C ASP A 118 -24.51 -17.30 -2.97
N ALA A 119 -24.90 -16.15 -2.42
CA ALA A 119 -26.08 -16.04 -1.56
C ALA A 119 -27.37 -16.38 -2.32
N GLN A 120 -27.54 -15.85 -3.53
CA GLN A 120 -28.71 -16.15 -4.36
C GLN A 120 -28.76 -17.62 -4.81
N TRP A 121 -27.60 -18.23 -5.07
CA TRP A 121 -27.49 -19.64 -5.42
C TRP A 121 -27.89 -20.53 -4.24
N ARG A 122 -27.43 -20.23 -3.01
CA ARG A 122 -27.85 -20.94 -1.80
C ARG A 122 -29.36 -20.87 -1.59
N GLN A 123 -29.95 -19.67 -1.66
CA GLN A 123 -31.41 -19.51 -1.56
C GLN A 123 -32.17 -20.29 -2.63
N TYR A 124 -31.62 -20.39 -3.84
CA TYR A 124 -32.21 -21.18 -4.90
C TYR A 124 -32.17 -22.68 -4.59
N LEU A 125 -31.05 -23.19 -4.06
CA LEU A 125 -30.91 -24.59 -3.63
C LEU A 125 -31.88 -24.91 -2.48
N GLU A 126 -31.92 -24.08 -1.43
CA GLU A 126 -32.83 -24.26 -0.29
C GLU A 126 -34.30 -24.34 -0.73
N ARG A 127 -34.72 -23.50 -1.68
CA ARG A 127 -36.09 -23.54 -2.23
C ARG A 127 -36.37 -24.81 -3.03
N ASN A 128 -35.39 -25.30 -3.78
CA ASN A 128 -35.56 -26.54 -4.54
C ASN A 128 -35.60 -27.76 -3.61
N GLU A 129 -34.77 -27.79 -2.57
CA GLU A 129 -34.76 -28.83 -1.55
C GLU A 129 -36.09 -28.87 -0.80
N ALA A 130 -36.62 -27.71 -0.38
CA ALA A 130 -37.93 -27.61 0.27
C ALA A 130 -39.05 -28.18 -0.62
N LYS A 131 -39.08 -27.82 -1.91
CA LYS A 131 -40.06 -28.37 -2.87
C LYS A 131 -39.94 -29.88 -3.03
N ALA A 132 -38.72 -30.40 -3.13
CA ALA A 132 -38.51 -31.84 -3.25
C ALA A 132 -38.98 -32.59 -1.99
N LEU A 133 -38.76 -32.02 -0.80
CA LEU A 133 -39.26 -32.59 0.46
C LEU A 133 -40.79 -32.56 0.53
N ASP A 134 -41.43 -31.48 0.10
CA ASP A 134 -42.89 -31.39 0.03
C ASP A 134 -43.47 -32.45 -0.93
N GLU A 135 -42.85 -32.63 -2.09
CA GLU A 135 -43.24 -33.68 -3.05
C GLU A 135 -43.12 -35.09 -2.45
N VAL A 136 -42.02 -35.39 -1.76
CA VAL A 136 -41.83 -36.67 -1.06
C VAL A 136 -42.87 -36.86 0.05
N ALA A 137 -43.18 -35.82 0.82
CA ALA A 137 -44.20 -35.87 1.86
C ALA A 137 -45.59 -36.17 1.29
N ILE A 138 -45.97 -35.54 0.17
CA ILE A 138 -47.23 -35.80 -0.54
C ILE A 138 -47.28 -37.25 -1.05
N MET A 139 -46.20 -37.75 -1.66
CA MET A 139 -46.11 -39.14 -2.15
C MET A 139 -46.16 -40.17 -1.02
N ALA A 140 -45.50 -39.90 0.10
CA ALA A 140 -45.54 -40.77 1.28
C ALA A 140 -46.94 -40.81 1.92
N ASN A 141 -47.62 -39.66 1.98
CA ASN A 141 -48.96 -39.57 2.53
C ASN A 141 -49.99 -40.27 1.63
N THR A 142 -49.92 -40.07 0.31
CA THR A 142 -50.79 -40.78 -0.65
C THR A 142 -50.60 -42.30 -0.66
N ARG A 143 -49.42 -42.81 -0.29
CA ARG A 143 -49.19 -44.26 -0.08
C ARG A 143 -49.79 -44.80 1.23
N LYS A 144 -49.98 -43.97 2.25
CA LYS A 144 -50.60 -44.38 3.53
C LYS A 144 -52.13 -44.49 3.46
N TYR A 145 -52.77 -43.83 2.50
CA TYR A 145 -54.22 -43.84 2.29
C TYR A 145 -54.67 -44.74 1.13
N ARG A 146 -53.80 -45.64 0.68
CA ARG A 146 -54.12 -46.79 -0.17
C ARG A 146 -54.03 -48.06 0.66
#